data_AF-A0A2D4Q0T1-F1
#
_entry.id   AF-A0A2D4Q0T1-F1
#
_cell.length_a   1.000
_cell.length_b   1.000
_cell.length_c   1.000
_cell.angle_alpha   90.00
_cell.angle_beta   90.00
_cell.angle_gamma   90.00
#
_symmetry.space_group_name_H-M   'P 1'
#
loop_
_entity.id
_entity.type
_entity.pdbx_description
1 polymer ?
#
loop_
_entity_poly.entity_id
_entity_poly.type
_entity_poly.pdbx_seq_one_letter_code
_entity_poly.pdbx_strand_id
1 'polypeptide(L)'
;MGIKHGEILQSGFFQASLAEINKRINFLERLGRYQTPDKKGQTQIVNPKLKSIIRASEQDFVTEIACSSIEEYEVFKKLLADEEELRRQQEEAMEEFSDSENDDGSGSE
;
A
#
# COMPACT_ATOMS: atom_id res chain seq x y z
N MET A 1 -1.85 -4.18 5.77
CA MET A 1 -1.35 -3.47 6.97
C MET A 1 -1.66 -4.19 8.29
N GLY A 2 -2.91 -4.61 8.59
CA GLY A 2 -3.20 -5.41 9.81
C GLY A 2 -2.83 -4.73 11.15
N ILE A 3 -2.96 -3.40 11.20
CA ILE A 3 -2.54 -2.57 12.33
C ILE A 3 -3.62 -2.55 13.41
N LYS A 4 -3.21 -2.66 14.68
CA LYS A 4 -4.13 -2.57 15.83
C LYS A 4 -4.51 -1.11 16.13
N HIS A 5 -5.76 -0.87 16.54
CA HIS A 5 -6.27 0.47 16.89
C HIS A 5 -5.35 1.26 17.85
N GLY A 6 -4.80 0.61 18.88
CA GLY A 6 -3.89 1.27 19.81
C GLY A 6 -2.62 1.82 19.15
N GLU A 7 -2.08 1.14 18.15
CA GLU A 7 -0.89 1.60 17.42
C GLU A 7 -1.22 2.76 16.47
N ILE A 8 -2.41 2.77 15.88
CA ILE A 8 -2.88 3.88 15.04
C ILE A 8 -2.86 5.18 15.85
N LEU A 9 -3.43 5.14 17.06
CA LEU A 9 -3.51 6.31 17.95
C LEU A 9 -2.13 6.79 18.42
N GLN A 10 -1.20 5.87 18.68
CA GLN A 10 0.13 6.22 19.22
C GLN A 10 1.15 6.61 18.15
N SER A 11 0.94 6.20 16.90
CA SER A 11 1.92 6.39 15.82
C SER A 11 1.84 7.76 15.15
N GLY A 12 0.70 8.46 15.26
CA GLY A 12 0.44 9.66 14.45
C GLY A 12 -0.09 9.32 13.06
N PHE A 13 -0.73 8.16 12.89
CA PHE A 13 -1.30 7.69 11.62
C PHE A 13 -2.15 8.74 10.91
N PHE A 14 -3.01 9.46 11.63
CA PHE A 14 -3.86 10.49 11.03
C PHE A 14 -3.15 11.82 10.75
N GLN A 15 -1.87 11.95 11.09
CA GLN A 15 -1.06 13.16 10.80
C GLN A 15 -0.40 13.10 9.42
N ALA A 16 -0.29 11.91 8.82
CA ALA A 16 0.24 11.71 7.48
C ALA A 16 -0.88 11.31 6.51
N SER A 17 -0.68 11.54 5.21
CA SER A 17 -1.65 11.11 4.20
C SER A 17 -1.61 9.59 4.05
N LEU A 18 -2.77 8.99 3.75
CA LEU A 18 -2.85 7.54 3.52
C LEU A 18 -1.95 7.10 2.37
N ALA A 19 -1.82 7.92 1.32
CA ALA A 19 -0.93 7.66 0.20
C ALA A 19 0.54 7.56 0.63
N GLU A 20 1.01 8.47 1.50
CA GLU A 20 2.38 8.44 2.02
C GLU A 20 2.63 7.19 2.88
N ILE A 21 1.69 6.87 3.75
CA ILE A 21 1.77 5.67 4.61
C ILE A 21 1.82 4.41 3.76
N ASN A 22 0.96 4.31 2.74
CA ASN A 22 0.92 3.18 1.82
C ASN A 22 2.23 3.04 1.03
N LYS A 23 2.79 4.13 0.50
CA LYS A 23 4.08 4.10 -0.21
C LYS A 23 5.19 3.52 0.66
N ARG A 24 5.30 3.99 1.91
CA ARG A 24 6.33 3.50 2.85
C ARG A 24 6.13 2.03 3.20
N ILE A 25 4.91 1.61 3.50
CA ILE A 25 4.63 0.22 3.87
C ILE A 25 4.80 -0.70 2.66
N ASN A 26 4.35 -0.32 1.47
CA ASN A 26 4.51 -1.13 0.26
C ASN A 26 5.99 -1.31 -0.09
N PHE A 27 6.80 -0.26 0.07
CA PHE A 27 8.25 -0.35 -0.12
C PHE A 27 8.87 -1.37 0.85
N LEU A 28 8.55 -1.28 2.15
CA LEU A 28 9.04 -2.24 3.13
C LEU A 28 8.53 -3.67 2.89
N GLU A 29 7.29 -3.84 2.42
CA GLU A 29 6.72 -5.14 2.05
C GLU A 29 7.48 -5.77 0.89
N ARG A 30 7.78 -5.01 -0.17
CA ARG A 30 8.56 -5.50 -1.32
C ARG A 30 10.01 -5.80 -0.98
N LEU A 31 10.58 -5.08 -0.01
CA LEU A 31 11.90 -5.38 0.54
C LEU A 31 11.90 -6.57 1.52
N GLY A 32 10.73 -7.11 1.88
CA GLY A 32 10.61 -8.16 2.90
C GLY A 32 10.94 -7.69 4.31
N ARG A 33 10.91 -6.38 4.56
CA ARG A 33 11.16 -5.75 5.88
C ARG A 33 9.88 -5.43 6.64
N TYR A 34 8.73 -5.55 5.99
CA TYR A 34 7.43 -5.49 6.62
C TYR A 34 6.58 -6.66 6.12
N GLN A 35 5.82 -7.26 7.01
CA GLN A 35 4.87 -8.31 6.68
C GLN A 35 3.51 -7.93 7.23
N THR A 36 2.48 -7.89 6.37
CA THR A 36 1.10 -7.77 6.87
C THR A 36 0.79 -8.97 7.79
N PRO A 37 0.37 -8.73 9.04
CA PRO A 37 0.09 -9.80 9.99
C PRO A 37 -0.95 -10.80 9.50
N ASP A 38 -0.82 -12.06 9.90
CA ASP A 38 -1.79 -13.10 9.60
C ASP A 38 -3.13 -12.91 10.34
N LYS A 39 -4.06 -13.85 10.19
CA LYS A 39 -5.37 -13.81 10.86
C LYS A 39 -5.28 -13.77 12.40
N LYS A 40 -4.15 -14.18 12.98
CA LYS A 40 -3.88 -14.14 14.43
C LYS A 40 -3.07 -12.90 14.83
N GLY A 41 -2.76 -12.02 13.89
CA GLY A 41 -1.94 -10.84 14.11
C GLY A 41 -0.45 -11.15 14.30
N GLN A 42 0.03 -12.28 13.77
CA GLN A 42 1.42 -12.72 13.86
C GLN A 42 2.16 -12.47 12.55
N THR A 43 3.48 -12.24 12.65
CA THR A 43 4.40 -12.07 11.54
C THR A 43 5.61 -12.98 11.76
N GLN A 44 6.23 -13.44 10.67
CA GLN A 44 7.46 -14.25 10.72
C GLN A 44 8.69 -13.39 11.00
N ILE A 45 8.64 -12.11 10.59
CA ILE A 45 9.64 -11.10 10.87
C ILE A 45 9.12 -10.09 11.89
N VAL A 46 10.02 -9.43 12.61
CA VAL A 46 9.64 -8.32 13.50
C VAL A 46 9.48 -7.06 12.65
N ASN A 47 8.24 -6.61 12.46
CA ASN A 47 7.95 -5.38 11.72
C ASN A 47 8.51 -4.15 12.46
N PRO A 48 9.02 -3.14 11.72
CA PRO A 48 9.34 -1.85 12.27
C PRO A 48 8.13 -1.19 12.94
N LYS A 49 8.36 -0.41 13.99
CA LYS A 49 7.27 0.28 14.70
C LYS A 49 6.55 1.24 13.76
N LEU A 50 5.22 1.24 13.80
CA LEU A 50 4.42 2.12 12.95
C LEU A 50 4.77 3.61 13.15
N LYS A 51 5.06 4.00 14.40
CA LYS A 51 5.52 5.36 14.73
C LYS A 51 6.81 5.76 14.00
N SER A 52 7.79 4.85 13.88
CA SER A 52 9.04 5.17 13.19
C SER A 52 8.84 5.25 11.69
N ILE A 53 7.98 4.39 11.11
CA ILE A 53 7.65 4.46 9.68
C ILE A 53 7.00 5.80 9.33
N ILE A 54 6.06 6.28 10.16
CA ILE A 54 5.27 7.49 9.84
C ILE A 54 6.02 8.78 10.16
N ARG A 55 6.68 8.85 11.33
CA ARG A 55 7.27 10.10 11.82
C ARG A 55 8.70 10.35 11.36
N ALA A 56 9.38 9.34 10.82
CA ALA A 56 10.71 9.52 10.25
C ALA A 56 10.66 10.49 9.08
N SER A 57 11.74 11.26 8.92
CA SER A 57 11.98 11.95 7.65
C SER A 57 12.10 10.92 6.52
N GLU A 58 11.90 11.35 5.27
CA GLU A 58 12.08 10.42 4.14
C GLU A 58 13.49 9.83 4.13
N GLN A 59 14.50 10.65 4.43
CA GLN A 59 15.90 10.22 4.54
C GLN A 59 16.08 9.10 5.57
N ASP A 60 15.64 9.33 6.80
CA ASP A 60 15.81 8.37 7.89
C ASP A 60 14.97 7.11 7.66
N PHE A 61 13.79 7.25 7.06
CA PHE A 61 12.98 6.10 6.67
C PHE A 61 13.73 5.19 5.70
N VAL A 62 14.35 5.77 4.67
CA VAL A 62 15.04 5.00 3.64
C VAL A 62 16.34 4.40 4.16
N THR A 63 17.17 5.14 4.88
CA THR A 63 18.48 4.65 5.33
C THR A 63 18.39 3.76 6.56
N GLU A 64 17.63 4.15 7.57
CA GLU A 64 17.61 3.46 8.86
C GLU A 64 16.57 2.35 8.93
N ILE A 65 15.42 2.52 8.27
CA ILE A 65 14.29 1.58 8.35
C ILE A 65 14.27 0.63 7.15
N ALA A 66 14.37 1.18 5.93
CA ALA A 66 14.38 0.38 4.72
C ALA A 66 15.78 -0.18 4.37
N CYS A 67 16.84 0.39 4.95
CA CYS A 67 18.24 0.07 4.65
C CYS A 67 18.51 0.08 3.14
N SER A 68 18.00 1.10 2.45
CA SER A 68 18.11 1.32 1.01
C SER A 68 18.72 2.69 0.72
N SER A 69 18.90 3.02 -0.55
CA SER A 69 19.26 4.36 -1.01
C SER A 69 18.03 5.20 -1.35
N ILE A 70 18.18 6.52 -1.25
CA ILE A 70 17.13 7.48 -1.64
C ILE A 70 16.79 7.34 -3.12
N GLU A 71 17.79 7.08 -3.96
CA GLU A 71 17.59 6.90 -5.40
C GLU A 71 16.67 5.71 -5.70
N GLU A 72 16.86 4.57 -5.01
CA GLU A 72 15.97 3.41 -5.15
C GLU A 72 14.55 3.74 -4.71
N TYR A 73 14.39 4.52 -3.63
CA TYR A 73 13.06 4.91 -3.15
C TYR A 73 12.36 5.87 -4.11
N GLU A 74 13.09 6.82 -4.72
CA GLU A 74 12.54 7.72 -5.74
C GLU A 74 12.09 6.97 -6.99
N VAL A 75 12.89 6.01 -7.46
CA VAL A 75 12.50 5.14 -8.58
C VAL A 75 11.27 4.32 -8.21
N PHE A 76 11.24 3.76 -7.00
CA PHE A 76 10.09 3.01 -6.50
C PHE A 76 8.81 3.86 -6.47
N LYS A 77 8.87 5.11 -6.01
CA LYS A 77 7.69 6.01 -6.00
C LYS A 77 7.08 6.20 -7.39
N LYS A 78 7.91 6.28 -8.42
CA LYS A 78 7.45 6.41 -9.83
C LYS A 78 6.79 5.12 -10.31
N LEU A 79 7.46 3.98 -10.11
CA LEU A 79 6.93 2.66 -10.48
C LEU A 79 5.60 2.37 -9.79
N LEU A 80 5.48 2.69 -8.50
CA LEU A 80 4.26 2.47 -7.74
C LEU A 80 3.10 3.33 -8.27
N ALA A 81 3.36 4.58 -8.68
CA ALA A 81 2.34 5.43 -9.29
C ALA A 81 1.85 4.88 -10.64
N ASP A 82 2.76 4.39 -11.47
CA ASP A 82 2.41 3.76 -12.75
C ASP A 82 1.60 2.47 -12.55
N GLU A 83 1.95 1.66 -11.55
CA GLU A 83 1.19 0.44 -11.19
C GLU A 83 -0.23 0.75 -10.66
N GLU A 84 -0.38 1.80 -9.86
CA GLU A 84 -1.70 2.25 -9.36
C GLU A 84 -2.58 2.74 -10.52
N GLU A 85 -2.01 3.49 -11.46
CA GLU A 85 -2.71 3.97 -12.65
C GLU A 85 -3.15 2.82 -13.55
N LEU A 86 -2.25 1.85 -13.80
CA LEU A 86 -2.57 0.67 -14.59
C LEU A 86 -3.66 -0.18 -13.95
N ARG A 87 -3.67 -0.30 -12.62
CA ARG A 87 -4.73 -1.01 -11.89
C ARG A 87 -6.07 -0.31 -12.06
N ARG A 88 -6.11 1.02 -11.93
CA ARG A 88 -7.32 1.82 -12.13
C ARG A 88 -7.90 1.62 -13.54
N GLN A 89 -7.06 1.68 -14.56
CA GLN A 89 -7.48 1.45 -15.95
C GLN A 89 -8.03 0.04 -16.17
N GLN A 90 -7.45 -0.98 -15.52
CA GLN A 90 -7.98 -2.35 -15.59
C GLN A 90 -9.33 -2.50 -14.87
N GLU A 91 -9.52 -1.85 -13.72
CA GLU A 91 -10.79 -1.84 -13.00
C GLU A 91 -11.89 -1.16 -13.84
N GLU A 92 -11.60 0.01 -14.42
CA GLU A 92 -12.53 0.73 -15.32
C GLU A 92 -12.90 -0.11 -16.55
N ALA A 93 -11.94 -0.78 -17.19
CA ALA A 93 -12.21 -1.65 -18.34
C ALA A 93 -13.05 -2.89 -17.98
N MET A 94 -12.88 -3.44 -16.77
CA MET A 94 -13.68 -4.57 -16.29
C MET A 94 -15.13 -4.16 -16.03
N GLU A 95 -15.35 -2.96 -15.48
CA GLU A 95 -16.70 -2.40 -15.27
C GLU A 95 -17.43 -2.15 -16.60
N GLU A 96 -16.74 -1.60 -17.60
CA GLU A 96 -17.30 -1.38 -18.95
C GLU A 96 -17.72 -2.70 -19.62
N PHE A 97 -16.92 -3.76 -19.46
CA PHE A 97 -17.24 -5.09 -19.99
C PHE A 97 -18.44 -5.72 -19.28
N SER A 98 -18.56 -5.55 -17.96
CA SER A 98 -19.67 -6.09 -17.17
C SER A 98 -21.02 -5.42 -17.49
N ASP A 99 -21.03 -4.15 -17.92
CA ASP A 99 -22.27 -3.43 -18.26
C ASP A 99 -22.79 -3.81 -19.66
N SER A 100 -21.93 -4.34 -20.53
CA SER A 100 -22.31 -4.82 -21.87
C SER A 100 -22.91 -6.23 -21.91
N GLU A 101 -22.69 -7.07 -20.88
CA GLU A 101 -23.24 -8.45 -20.84
C GLU A 101 -24.66 -8.55 -20.24
N ASN A 102 -25.27 -7.44 -19.82
CA ASN A 102 -26.64 -7.41 -19.26
C ASN A 102 -27.75 -7.07 -20.29
N ASP A 103 -27.44 -6.97 -21.58
CA ASP A 103 -28.39 -6.62 -22.65
C ASP A 103 -28.71 -7.79 -23.60
N ASP A 104 -29.05 -8.98 -23.08
CA ASP A 104 -29.56 -10.09 -23.91
C ASP A 104 -30.70 -10.89 -23.27
N GLY A 105 -31.78 -10.18 -22.89
CA GLY A 105 -32.88 -10.79 -22.15
C GLY A 105 -34.27 -10.17 -22.32
N SER A 106 -34.62 -9.64 -23.50
CA SER A 106 -36.04 -9.32 -23.80
C SER A 106 -36.30 -9.25 -25.30
N GLY A 107 -36.63 -10.40 -25.88
CA GLY A 107 -37.16 -10.49 -27.25
C GLY A 107 -38.04 -11.73 -27.43
N SER A 108 -39.02 -11.94 -26.55
CA SER A 108 -40.11 -12.89 -26.77
C SER A 108 -41.32 -12.14 -27.30
N GLU A 109 -41.57 -12.19 -28.60
CA GLU A 109 -42.90 -12.01 -29.22
C GLU A 109 -43.05 -12.95 -30.44
#